data_AF-A0A5C6BG06-F1
#
_entry.id   AF-A0A5C6BG06-F1
#
_cell.length_a   1.000
_cell.length_b   1.000
_cell.length_c   1.000
_cell.angle_alpha   90.00
_cell.angle_beta   90.00
_cell.angle_gamma   90.00
#
_symmetry.space_group_name_H-M   'P 1'
#
loop_
_entity.id
_entity.type
_entity.pdbx_description
1 polymer ?
#
loop_
_entity_poly.entity_id
_entity_poly.type
_entity_poly.pdbx_seq_one_letter_code
_entity_poly.pdbx_strand_id
1 'polypeptide(L)'
;MDALPRYRKLLAAKIHRATVTAADVNYEGSLTVPPELLVAAGIVAYESLHVWNVTRGSRLETYAIEGLPGSHDICANGAAAHLIRPGDHVILAAYTLVPECEAKTHQPRLIFVNERNEISHTGPEIAGPQLPPASDQRTAAASDTSGPHLAASRHHAFAEE
;
A
#
# COMPACT_ATOMS: atom_id res chain seq x y z
N MET A 1 -3.61 -41.78 -4.60
CA MET A 1 -4.31 -40.61 -5.17
C MET A 1 -3.76 -39.42 -4.44
N ASP A 2 -2.86 -38.67 -5.06
CA ASP A 2 -2.36 -37.43 -4.47
C ASP A 2 -3.52 -36.42 -4.40
N ALA A 3 -3.69 -35.80 -3.24
CA ALA A 3 -4.71 -34.78 -3.05
C ALA A 3 -4.46 -33.64 -4.05
N LEU A 4 -5.52 -33.15 -4.70
CA LEU A 4 -5.43 -32.00 -5.60
C LEU A 4 -4.74 -30.82 -4.88
N PRO A 5 -3.86 -30.08 -5.56
CA PRO A 5 -3.20 -28.93 -4.97
C PRO A 5 -4.25 -27.91 -4.50
N ARG A 6 -4.16 -27.51 -3.23
CA ARG A 6 -5.03 -26.51 -2.61
C ARG A 6 -4.39 -25.13 -2.75
N TYR A 7 -5.21 -24.14 -3.07
CA TYR A 7 -4.80 -22.74 -3.19
C TYR A 7 -5.66 -21.86 -2.27
N ARG A 8 -5.09 -20.75 -1.80
CA ARG A 8 -5.79 -19.70 -1.06
C ARG A 8 -5.73 -18.39 -1.83
N LYS A 9 -6.86 -17.67 -1.89
CA LYS A 9 -6.87 -16.28 -2.37
C LYS A 9 -6.34 -15.38 -1.26
N LEU A 10 -5.12 -14.87 -1.43
CA LEU A 10 -4.45 -13.99 -0.46
C LEU A 10 -4.23 -12.60 -1.05
N LEU A 11 -4.14 -11.59 -0.19
CA LEU A 11 -3.82 -10.22 -0.60
C LEU A 11 -2.45 -10.21 -1.26
N ALA A 12 -2.36 -9.81 -2.53
CA ALA A 12 -1.09 -9.67 -3.24
C ALA A 12 -0.47 -8.30 -2.97
N ALA A 13 -1.29 -7.25 -3.08
CA ALA A 13 -0.85 -5.89 -2.92
C ALA A 13 -1.97 -4.97 -2.43
N LYS A 14 -1.59 -3.87 -1.79
CA LYS A 14 -2.50 -2.82 -1.33
C LYS A 14 -1.86 -1.44 -1.46
N ILE A 15 -2.53 -0.51 -2.14
CA ILE A 15 -2.24 0.92 -2.08
C ILE A 15 -3.23 1.53 -1.09
N HIS A 16 -2.72 1.99 0.04
CA HIS A 16 -3.51 2.39 1.19
C HIS A 16 -3.79 3.90 1.20
N ARG A 17 -5.07 4.26 1.29
CA ARG A 17 -5.59 5.63 1.47
C ARG A 17 -5.20 6.61 0.37
N ALA A 18 -5.22 6.15 -0.87
CA ALA A 18 -5.02 7.03 -2.01
C ALA A 18 -6.21 7.98 -2.19
N THR A 19 -5.96 9.20 -2.64
CA THR A 19 -6.96 10.24 -2.90
C THR A 19 -7.41 10.17 -4.34
N VAL A 20 -8.71 10.02 -4.57
CA VAL A 20 -9.30 10.09 -5.91
C VAL A 20 -9.21 11.53 -6.43
N THR A 21 -8.58 11.74 -7.58
CA THR A 21 -8.40 13.08 -8.18
C THR A 21 -9.49 13.42 -9.19
N ALA A 22 -10.05 12.41 -9.87
CA ALA A 22 -11.05 12.59 -10.90
C ALA A 22 -12.10 11.46 -10.89
N ALA A 23 -13.27 11.73 -11.47
CA ALA A 23 -14.25 10.69 -11.77
C ALA A 23 -14.99 11.06 -13.07
N ASP A 24 -15.02 10.15 -14.04
CA ASP A 24 -15.67 10.36 -15.33
C ASP A 24 -16.63 9.21 -15.65
N VAL A 25 -17.94 9.51 -15.59
CA VAL A 25 -19.00 8.54 -15.86
C VAL A 25 -19.10 8.15 -17.34
N ASN A 26 -18.61 8.99 -18.25
CA ASN A 26 -18.71 8.76 -19.69
C ASN A 26 -17.50 7.99 -20.24
N TYR A 27 -16.46 7.78 -19.44
CA TYR A 27 -15.27 7.03 -19.81
C TYR A 27 -15.45 5.51 -19.64
N GLU A 28 -14.65 4.71 -20.35
CA GLU A 28 -14.65 3.25 -20.28
C GLU A 28 -14.29 2.74 -18.86
N GLY A 29 -15.17 1.92 -18.29
CA GLY A 29 -15.08 1.50 -16.89
C GLY A 29 -13.73 0.87 -16.55
N SER A 30 -13.01 1.50 -15.62
CA SER A 30 -11.67 1.14 -15.13
C SER A 30 -11.31 2.02 -13.92
N LEU A 31 -10.18 1.76 -13.27
CA LEU A 31 -9.55 2.72 -12.37
C LEU A 31 -8.18 3.13 -12.93
N THR A 32 -8.01 4.40 -13.26
CA THR A 32 -6.70 4.95 -13.63
C THR A 32 -5.84 5.08 -12.38
N VAL A 33 -4.60 4.58 -12.44
CA VAL A 33 -3.64 4.63 -11.32
C VAL A 33 -2.26 5.05 -11.86
N PRO A 34 -1.50 5.90 -11.13
CA PRO A 34 -0.16 6.28 -11.55
C PRO A 34 0.75 5.07 -11.74
N PRO A 35 1.53 5.00 -12.84
CA PRO A 35 2.44 3.88 -13.11
C PRO A 35 3.40 3.58 -11.95
N GLU A 36 3.88 4.60 -11.25
CA GLU A 36 4.80 4.47 -10.13
C GLU A 36 4.17 3.71 -8.96
N LEU A 37 2.87 3.94 -8.69
CA LEU A 37 2.14 3.21 -7.66
C LEU A 37 1.84 1.77 -8.07
N LEU A 38 1.51 1.55 -9.35
CA LEU A 38 1.32 0.21 -9.90
C LEU A 38 2.61 -0.62 -9.81
N VAL A 39 3.73 -0.06 -10.24
CA VAL A 39 5.06 -0.69 -10.15
C VAL A 39 5.44 -0.97 -8.69
N ALA A 40 5.22 -0.01 -7.78
CA ALA A 40 5.50 -0.18 -6.36
C ALA A 40 4.61 -1.25 -5.70
N ALA A 41 3.35 -1.36 -6.11
CA ALA A 41 2.42 -2.39 -5.64
C ALA A 41 2.63 -3.75 -6.35
N GLY A 42 3.26 -3.77 -7.53
CA GLY A 42 3.34 -4.98 -8.36
C GLY A 42 2.02 -5.33 -9.05
N ILE A 43 1.18 -4.33 -9.29
CA ILE A 43 -0.09 -4.48 -9.98
C ILE A 43 0.14 -4.15 -11.46
N VAL A 44 -0.38 -4.96 -12.37
CA VAL A 44 -0.24 -4.75 -13.82
C VAL A 44 -1.51 -4.15 -14.43
N ALA A 45 -1.39 -3.52 -15.59
CA ALA A 45 -2.56 -3.06 -16.35
C ALA A 45 -3.52 -4.23 -16.64
N TYR A 46 -4.82 -3.95 -16.56
CA TYR A 46 -5.92 -4.91 -16.70
C TYR A 46 -6.01 -5.99 -15.60
N GLU A 47 -5.22 -5.90 -14.53
CA GLU A 47 -5.38 -6.77 -13.37
C GLU A 47 -6.63 -6.41 -12.57
N SER A 48 -7.33 -7.43 -12.04
CA SER A 48 -8.48 -7.20 -11.14
C SER A 48 -8.04 -6.38 -9.92
N LEU A 49 -8.78 -5.31 -9.69
CA LEU A 49 -8.53 -4.34 -8.64
C LEU A 49 -9.80 -4.15 -7.82
N HIS A 50 -9.73 -4.51 -6.55
CA HIS A 50 -10.75 -4.13 -5.60
C HIS A 50 -10.52 -2.69 -5.14
N VAL A 51 -11.59 -1.89 -5.15
CA VAL A 51 -11.58 -0.50 -4.70
C VAL A 51 -12.49 -0.37 -3.49
N TRP A 52 -11.89 -0.04 -2.35
CA TRP A 52 -12.59 0.14 -1.08
C TRP A 52 -12.59 1.61 -0.71
N ASN A 53 -13.73 2.27 -0.87
CA ASN A 53 -13.87 3.68 -0.55
C ASN A 53 -14.03 3.86 0.97
N VAL A 54 -13.00 4.42 1.60
CA VAL A 54 -12.97 4.69 3.05
C VAL A 54 -13.92 5.82 3.41
N THR A 55 -14.07 6.81 2.53
CA THR A 55 -14.93 7.97 2.78
C THR A 55 -16.42 7.61 2.73
N ARG A 56 -16.82 6.70 1.82
CA ARG A 56 -18.25 6.37 1.57
C ARG A 56 -18.66 4.98 2.03
N GLY A 57 -17.70 4.08 2.29
CA GLY A 57 -17.97 2.68 2.59
C GLY A 57 -18.32 1.82 1.36
N SER A 58 -18.40 2.40 0.15
CA SER A 58 -18.65 1.64 -1.07
C SER A 58 -17.48 0.71 -1.39
N ARG A 59 -17.79 -0.48 -1.91
CA ARG A 59 -16.81 -1.49 -2.30
C ARG A 59 -17.17 -2.00 -3.67
N LEU A 60 -16.21 -2.01 -4.58
CA LEU A 60 -16.38 -2.53 -5.93
C LEU A 60 -15.13 -3.29 -6.39
N GLU A 61 -15.28 -4.01 -7.49
CA GLU A 61 -14.18 -4.65 -8.21
C GLU A 61 -14.21 -4.13 -9.65
N THR A 62 -13.05 -3.77 -10.17
CA THR A 62 -12.81 -3.32 -11.54
C THR A 62 -11.42 -3.78 -11.94
N TYR A 63 -10.78 -3.13 -12.91
CA TYR A 63 -9.38 -3.38 -13.26
C TYR A 63 -8.57 -2.08 -13.28
N ALA A 64 -7.26 -2.21 -13.05
CA ALA A 64 -6.33 -1.10 -13.13
C ALA A 64 -6.01 -0.74 -14.58
N ILE A 65 -5.86 0.55 -14.88
CA ILE A 65 -5.24 1.03 -16.11
C ILE A 65 -4.17 2.06 -15.76
N GLU A 66 -3.08 2.08 -16.53
CA GLU A 66 -1.97 3.00 -16.32
C GLU A 66 -2.40 4.44 -16.64
N GLY A 67 -2.13 5.34 -15.70
CA GLY A 67 -2.18 6.78 -15.92
C GLY A 67 -0.93 7.30 -16.64
N LEU A 68 -0.82 8.61 -16.77
CA LEU A 68 0.37 9.24 -17.35
C LEU A 68 1.56 9.11 -16.37
N PRO A 69 2.78 8.80 -16.87
CA PRO A 69 3.98 8.82 -16.04
C PRO A 69 4.18 10.17 -15.34
N GLY A 70 4.56 10.15 -14.07
CA GLY A 70 4.70 11.34 -13.24
C GLY A 70 3.39 12.02 -12.84
N SER A 71 2.23 11.49 -13.24
CA SER A 71 0.94 11.98 -12.74
C SER A 71 0.66 11.45 -11.34
N HIS A 72 -0.21 12.15 -10.62
CA HIS A 72 -0.74 11.69 -9.32
C HIS A 72 -2.21 11.29 -9.44
N ASP A 73 -2.67 11.04 -10.67
CA ASP A 73 -4.08 10.92 -10.97
C ASP A 73 -4.62 9.54 -10.61
N ILE A 74 -5.66 9.56 -9.80
CA ILE A 74 -6.50 8.40 -9.53
C ILE A 74 -7.89 8.74 -10.01
N CYS A 75 -8.29 8.13 -11.13
CA CYS A 75 -9.56 8.42 -11.79
C CYS A 75 -10.50 7.22 -11.72
N ALA A 76 -11.69 7.43 -11.16
CA ALA A 76 -12.77 6.45 -11.21
C ALA A 76 -13.59 6.62 -12.49
N ASN A 77 -13.50 5.65 -13.39
CA ASN A 77 -14.12 5.74 -14.71
C ASN A 77 -15.41 4.92 -14.83
N GLY A 78 -16.30 5.35 -15.73
CA GLY A 78 -17.53 4.67 -16.08
C GLY A 78 -18.43 4.44 -14.88
N ALA A 79 -18.90 3.20 -14.73
CA ALA A 79 -19.82 2.84 -13.64
C ALA A 79 -19.23 3.12 -12.24
N ALA A 80 -17.91 3.09 -12.07
CA ALA A 80 -17.27 3.38 -10.78
C ALA A 80 -17.47 4.85 -10.33
N ALA A 81 -17.61 5.78 -11.28
CA ALA A 81 -17.83 7.21 -11.01
C ALA A 81 -19.16 7.49 -10.27
N HIS A 82 -20.13 6.57 -10.32
CA HIS A 82 -21.36 6.68 -9.52
C HIS A 82 -21.12 6.48 -8.01
N LEU A 83 -20.09 5.70 -7.64
CA LEU A 83 -19.83 5.26 -6.26
C LEU A 83 -18.62 5.96 -5.62
N ILE A 84 -17.81 6.64 -6.43
CA ILE A 84 -16.54 7.25 -6.04
C ILE A 84 -16.49 8.66 -6.64
N ARG A 85 -16.09 9.64 -5.84
CA ARG A 85 -15.96 11.03 -6.30
C ARG A 85 -14.55 11.59 -6.03
N PRO A 86 -14.13 12.65 -6.74
CA PRO A 86 -12.92 13.39 -6.39
C PRO A 86 -12.91 13.79 -4.90
N GLY A 87 -11.75 13.65 -4.27
CA GLY A 87 -11.55 13.87 -2.83
C GLY A 87 -11.84 12.66 -1.94
N ASP A 88 -12.39 11.55 -2.47
CA ASP A 88 -12.55 10.33 -1.69
C ASP A 88 -11.21 9.64 -1.42
N HIS A 89 -11.08 9.06 -0.23
CA HIS A 89 -9.97 8.18 0.09
C HIS A 89 -10.36 6.75 -0.22
N VAL A 90 -9.53 6.08 -1.02
CA VAL A 90 -9.73 4.69 -1.43
C VAL A 90 -8.54 3.82 -1.02
N ILE A 91 -8.82 2.55 -0.82
CA ILE A 91 -7.80 1.51 -0.73
C ILE A 91 -7.93 0.66 -2.00
N LEU A 92 -6.82 0.51 -2.71
CA LEU A 92 -6.75 -0.31 -3.93
C LEU A 92 -6.08 -1.62 -3.57
N ALA A 93 -6.72 -2.76 -3.85
CA ALA A 93 -6.22 -4.07 -3.45
C ALA A 93 -6.28 -5.08 -4.58
N ALA A 94 -5.18 -5.80 -4.78
CA ALA A 94 -5.08 -6.92 -5.69
C ALA A 94 -4.89 -8.22 -4.91
N TYR A 95 -5.39 -9.33 -5.44
CA TYR A 95 -5.32 -10.65 -4.82
C TYR A 95 -4.70 -11.67 -5.77
N THR A 96 -4.05 -12.67 -5.21
CA THR A 96 -3.47 -13.78 -5.95
C THR A 96 -3.84 -15.13 -5.34
N LEU A 97 -3.73 -16.19 -6.14
CA LEU A 97 -3.87 -17.56 -5.68
C LEU A 97 -2.51 -18.10 -5.26
N VAL A 98 -2.37 -18.39 -3.97
CA VAL A 98 -1.13 -18.90 -3.37
C VAL A 98 -1.32 -20.37 -3.01
N PRO A 99 -0.37 -21.26 -3.35
CA PRO A 99 -0.40 -22.65 -2.88
C PRO A 99 -0.51 -22.74 -1.35
N GLU A 100 -1.26 -23.72 -0.85
CA GLU A 100 -1.47 -23.93 0.59
C GLU A 100 -0.16 -24.04 1.38
N CYS A 101 0.88 -24.65 0.78
CA CYS A 101 2.20 -24.79 1.39
C CYS A 101 2.95 -23.46 1.56
N GLU A 102 2.65 -22.46 0.73
CA GLU A 102 3.32 -21.14 0.72
C GLU A 102 2.48 -20.08 1.45
N ALA A 103 1.21 -20.35 1.74
CA ALA A 103 0.27 -19.38 2.28
C ALA A 103 0.72 -18.74 3.60
N LYS A 104 1.44 -19.46 4.46
CA LYS A 104 1.91 -18.95 5.76
C LYS A 104 3.09 -17.98 5.65
N THR A 105 3.86 -18.06 4.57
CA THR A 105 5.04 -17.22 4.33
C THR A 105 4.79 -16.13 3.30
N HIS A 106 3.59 -16.11 2.70
CA HIS A 106 3.17 -15.08 1.75
C HIS A 106 3.17 -13.69 2.41
N GLN A 107 3.81 -12.73 1.75
CA GLN A 107 3.85 -11.34 2.21
C GLN A 107 3.27 -10.42 1.13
N PRO A 108 2.22 -9.64 1.43
CA PRO A 108 1.67 -8.68 0.50
C PRO A 108 2.60 -7.47 0.32
N ARG A 109 2.54 -6.83 -0.85
CA ARG A 109 3.16 -5.53 -1.09
C ARG A 109 2.24 -4.42 -0.60
N LEU A 110 2.63 -3.73 0.47
CA LEU A 110 1.81 -2.70 1.11
C LEU A 110 2.43 -1.32 0.90
N ILE A 111 1.71 -0.49 0.15
CA ILE A 111 2.13 0.86 -0.25
C ILE A 111 1.25 1.86 0.46
N PHE A 112 1.86 2.79 1.18
CA PHE A 112 1.16 3.86 1.88
C PHE A 112 1.48 5.18 1.20
N VAL A 113 0.44 5.93 0.84
CA VAL A 113 0.60 7.21 0.13
C VAL A 113 0.19 8.39 1.00
N ASN A 114 0.73 9.56 0.68
CA ASN A 114 0.30 10.83 1.26
C ASN A 114 -0.93 11.39 0.53
N GLU A 115 -1.39 12.58 0.93
CA GLU A 115 -2.57 13.24 0.34
C GLU A 115 -2.43 13.55 -1.16
N ARG A 116 -1.20 13.62 -1.67
CA ARG A 116 -0.85 13.87 -3.08
C ARG A 116 -0.63 12.57 -3.87
N ASN A 117 -0.99 11.41 -3.32
CA ASN A 117 -0.74 10.10 -3.92
C ASN A 117 0.75 9.78 -4.15
N GLU A 118 1.67 10.44 -3.44
CA GLU A 118 3.08 10.09 -3.45
C GLU A 118 3.33 9.00 -2.40
N ILE A 119 4.24 8.07 -2.67
CA ILE A 119 4.61 7.02 -1.72
C ILE A 119 5.24 7.67 -0.49
N SER A 120 4.58 7.53 0.65
CA SER A 120 5.08 7.97 1.95
C SER A 120 6.02 6.92 2.54
N HIS A 121 5.58 5.67 2.58
CA HIS A 121 6.37 4.55 3.10
C HIS A 121 5.84 3.21 2.60
N THR A 122 6.65 2.17 2.80
CA THR A 122 6.31 0.77 2.52
C THR A 122 6.68 -0.07 3.74
N GLY A 123 5.90 -1.09 4.06
CA GLY A 123 6.19 -1.94 5.23
C GLY A 123 5.01 -2.79 5.66
N PRO A 124 5.16 -3.60 6.72
CA PRO A 124 4.06 -4.41 7.24
C PRO A 124 2.91 -3.52 7.73
N GLU A 125 1.69 -4.02 7.59
CA GLU A 125 0.53 -3.42 8.22
C GLU A 125 0.55 -3.69 9.72
N ILE A 126 0.29 -2.67 10.52
CA ILE A 126 0.07 -2.81 11.95
C ILE A 126 -1.38 -3.22 12.16
N ALA A 127 -1.60 -4.35 12.84
CA ALA A 127 -2.94 -4.85 13.11
C ALA A 127 -3.72 -3.85 13.99
N GLY A 128 -4.90 -3.41 13.55
CA GLY A 128 -5.81 -2.67 14.42
C GLY A 128 -6.28 -3.56 15.59
N PRO A 129 -6.44 -3.05 16.83
CA PRO A 129 -6.38 -1.66 17.31
C PRO A 129 -4.99 -1.21 17.81
N GLN A 130 -3.91 -1.91 17.44
CA GLN A 130 -2.56 -1.65 17.95
C GLN A 130 -1.90 -0.41 17.34
N LEU A 131 -2.61 0.32 16.48
CA LEU A 131 -2.14 1.59 15.91
C LEU A 131 -2.12 2.66 17.02
N PRO A 132 -0.99 3.37 17.21
CA PRO A 132 -0.98 4.57 18.04
C PRO A 132 -1.98 5.60 17.48
N PRO A 133 -2.67 6.38 18.34
CA PRO A 133 -3.56 7.44 17.88
C PRO A 133 -2.83 8.41 16.94
N ALA A 134 -3.55 9.00 15.99
CA ALA A 134 -2.96 9.83 14.92
C ALA A 134 -2.11 11.02 15.41
N SER A 135 -2.26 11.43 16.68
CA SER A 135 -1.43 12.44 17.34
C SER A 135 0.03 12.00 17.51
N ASP A 136 0.28 10.70 17.68
CA ASP A 136 1.57 10.15 18.09
C ASP A 136 2.43 9.69 16.90
N GLN A 137 1.85 9.68 15.70
CA GLN A 137 2.53 9.25 14.48
C GLN A 137 3.43 10.35 13.89
N ARG A 138 3.20 11.63 14.22
CA ARG A 138 4.03 12.76 13.76
C ARG A 138 5.35 12.90 14.54
N THR A 139 5.43 12.36 15.75
CA THR A 139 6.64 12.42 16.61
C THR A 139 7.60 11.26 16.35
N ALA A 140 7.11 10.10 15.93
CA ALA A 140 7.94 8.91 15.69
C ALA A 140 8.81 9.00 14.41
N ALA A 141 8.42 9.80 13.41
CA ALA A 141 9.19 9.97 12.18
C ALA A 141 10.43 10.88 12.33
N ALA A 142 10.63 11.50 13.50
CA ALA A 142 11.71 12.47 13.73
C ALA A 142 12.86 11.92 14.60
N SER A 143 12.83 10.65 15.02
CA SER A 143 13.78 10.13 16.02
C SER A 143 14.60 8.92 15.56
N ASP A 144 15.05 8.89 14.31
CA ASP A 144 16.06 7.90 13.89
C ASP A 144 17.11 8.49 12.95
N THR A 145 17.93 9.38 13.51
CA THR A 145 19.27 9.68 12.99
C THR A 145 20.26 9.67 14.15
N SER A 146 20.66 8.50 14.61
CA SER A 146 21.93 8.34 15.31
C SER A 146 22.47 6.93 15.07
N GLY A 147 23.43 6.83 14.14
CA GLY A 147 24.18 5.60 13.89
C GLY A 147 24.98 5.14 15.12
N PRO A 148 25.36 3.86 15.19
CA PRO A 148 26.05 3.33 16.35
C PRO A 148 27.48 3.86 16.42
N HIS A 149 27.77 4.71 17.40
CA HIS A 149 29.13 5.05 17.78
C HIS A 149 29.78 3.83 18.43
N LEU A 150 30.83 3.32 17.79
CA LEU A 150 31.62 2.18 18.23
C LEU A 150 32.17 2.41 19.65
N ALA A 151 31.87 1.48 20.54
CA ALA A 151 32.35 1.45 21.92
C ALA A 151 33.85 1.15 21.97
N ALA A 152 34.61 1.93 22.73
CA ALA A 152 35.93 1.55 23.23
C ALA A 152 35.90 1.56 24.77
N SER A 153 35.96 0.37 25.35
CA SER A 153 35.96 0.13 26.79
C SER A 153 37.35 0.34 27.41
N ARG A 154 37.30 0.86 28.64
CA ARG A 154 38.37 1.13 29.62
C ARG A 154 39.30 -0.07 29.92
N HIS A 155 40.55 0.18 30.34
CA HIS A 155 40.97 0.04 31.75
C HIS A 155 42.44 0.44 32.04
N HIS A 156 42.58 1.20 33.14
CA HIS A 156 43.66 1.38 34.15
C HIS A 156 45.16 1.13 33.89
N ALA A 157 45.92 2.21 34.13
CA ALA A 157 47.02 2.43 35.11
C ALA A 157 48.13 1.37 35.31
N PHE A 158 49.39 1.81 35.25
CA PHE A 158 50.47 1.56 36.24
C PHE A 158 51.64 2.56 36.03
N ALA A 159 52.45 2.74 37.07
CA ALA A 159 53.38 3.83 37.36
C ALA A 159 54.85 3.54 36.97
N GLU A 160 55.69 4.56 37.17
CA GLU A 160 57.18 4.61 37.20
C GLU A 160 57.86 4.44 35.83
N GLU A 161 58.84 5.24 35.42
CA GLU A 161 59.88 6.05 36.11
C GLU A 161 60.27 7.26 35.22
#